data_AF-A0A2H0VAT2-F1
#
_entry.id   AF-A0A2H0VAT2-F1
#
_cell.length_a   1.000
_cell.length_b   1.000
_cell.length_c   1.000
_cell.angle_alpha   90.00
_cell.angle_beta   90.00
_cell.angle_gamma   90.00
#
_symmetry.space_group_name_H-M   'P 1'
#
loop_
_entity.id
_entity.type
_entity.pdbx_description
1 polymer ?
#
loop_
_entity_poly.entity_id
_entity_poly.type
_entity_poly.pdbx_seq_one_letter_code
_entity_poly.pdbx_strand_id
1 'polypeptide(L)'
;MGLSVGMIAFGIINKSIVDTLNSYSGNYDSQLRFAISALFIAAPMFYVITRLINKGLKNDELAKDSGIRRWLTYFILLISFLIILGSFITVINNFLSGEMTVRFILKAITVLLISGSVFSFYLYDMKREIDQSRNKVVMVFTWASVALVLAAFIAAWFFVESPAISRARRLDQNLMNNIYSLESAVNNFYEINKTLPESLATLENSEVYLSKRMLADPDNQEPIVYNKLSDKTFEFCATFRMDSTTDDMNSGYRGDNKDHQAGYQCLPGLLYSVPDAAILKY
;
A
#
# COMPACT_ATOMS: atom_id res chain seq x y z
N MET A 1 6.65 11.50 13.04
CA MET A 1 7.07 12.00 11.70
C MET A 1 8.20 11.20 11.07
N GLY A 2 9.30 10.86 11.76
CA GLY A 2 10.43 10.13 11.14
C GLY A 2 10.03 8.76 10.57
N LEU A 3 9.20 8.00 11.31
CA LEU A 3 8.62 6.75 10.82
C LEU A 3 7.78 6.95 9.54
N SER A 4 6.91 7.96 9.52
CA SER A 4 6.07 8.28 8.37
C SER A 4 6.90 8.64 7.13
N VAL A 5 7.97 9.44 7.30
CA VAL A 5 8.89 9.76 6.20
C VAL A 5 9.60 8.50 5.69
N GLY A 6 10.06 7.62 6.59
CA GLY A 6 10.65 6.34 6.22
C GLY A 6 9.67 5.45 5.43
N MET A 7 8.41 5.38 5.87
CA MET A 7 7.36 4.62 5.18
C MET A 7 7.07 5.16 3.77
N ILE A 8 7.09 6.49 3.59
CA ILE A 8 6.94 7.12 2.27
C ILE A 8 8.12 6.75 1.37
N ALA A 9 9.35 6.95 1.86
CA ALA A 9 10.55 6.59 1.11
C ALA A 9 10.56 5.12 0.70
N PHE A 10 10.14 4.22 1.60
CA PHE A 10 10.04 2.79 1.32
C PHE A 10 9.00 2.49 0.23
N GLY A 11 7.84 3.15 0.29
CA GLY A 11 6.80 3.01 -0.74
C GLY A 11 7.29 3.48 -2.11
N ILE A 12 8.00 4.60 -2.17
CA ILE A 12 8.63 5.12 -3.40
C ILE A 12 9.67 4.13 -3.94
N ILE A 13 10.59 3.65 -3.10
CA ILE A 13 11.64 2.69 -3.50
C ILE A 13 11.03 1.41 -4.07
N ASN A 14 9.96 0.90 -3.45
CA ASN A 14 9.27 -0.30 -3.92
C ASN A 14 8.59 -0.11 -5.29
N LYS A 15 8.02 1.07 -5.54
CA LYS A 15 7.32 1.39 -6.79
C LYS A 15 8.27 1.70 -7.94
N SER A 16 9.43 2.30 -7.66
CA SER A 16 10.39 2.74 -8.70
C SER A 16 11.34 1.66 -9.20
N ILE A 17 11.61 0.63 -8.40
CA ILE A 17 12.53 -0.45 -8.76
C ILE A 17 11.71 -1.71 -8.81
N VAL A 18 11.76 -2.52 -9.87
CA VAL A 18 11.12 -3.86 -9.93
C VAL A 18 12.14 -4.91 -9.48
N ASP A 19 11.74 -5.87 -8.64
CA ASP A 19 12.60 -6.95 -8.14
C ASP A 19 12.03 -8.27 -8.62
N THR A 20 12.82 -8.99 -9.42
CA THR A 20 12.41 -10.24 -10.06
C THR A 20 12.34 -11.42 -9.09
N LEU A 21 13.02 -11.34 -7.94
CA LEU A 21 13.03 -12.41 -6.92
C LEU A 21 11.91 -12.24 -5.90
N ASN A 22 11.40 -11.02 -5.72
CA ASN A 22 10.33 -10.69 -4.79
C ASN A 22 9.19 -9.97 -5.50
N SER A 23 8.49 -10.71 -6.37
CA SER A 23 7.30 -10.26 -7.10
C SER A 23 6.03 -10.19 -6.25
N TYR A 24 6.12 -10.30 -4.92
CA TYR A 24 4.96 -10.14 -4.04
C TYR A 24 4.58 -8.65 -3.98
N SER A 25 3.54 -8.27 -4.72
CA SER A 25 2.94 -6.94 -4.71
C SER A 25 2.31 -6.69 -3.34
N GLY A 26 3.10 -6.12 -2.42
CA GLY A 26 2.58 -5.62 -1.16
C GLY A 26 1.54 -4.52 -1.42
N ASN A 27 0.58 -4.34 -0.49
CA ASN A 27 -0.37 -3.22 -0.51
C ASN A 27 0.33 -1.86 -0.29
N TYR A 28 1.18 -1.43 -1.22
CA TYR A 28 2.03 -0.23 -1.12
C TYR A 28 1.19 1.04 -1.00
N ASP A 29 0.04 1.07 -1.66
CA ASP A 29 -0.86 2.22 -1.63
C ASP A 29 -1.49 2.41 -0.24
N SER A 30 -1.83 1.33 0.47
CA SER A 30 -2.29 1.39 1.86
C SER A 30 -1.21 1.95 2.80
N GLN A 31 0.03 1.47 2.65
CA GLN A 31 1.17 1.95 3.43
C GLN A 31 1.40 3.45 3.21
N LEU A 32 1.39 3.92 1.97
CA LEU A 32 1.59 5.33 1.63
C LEU A 32 0.46 6.21 2.19
N ARG A 33 -0.81 5.80 2.07
CA ARG A 33 -1.96 6.53 2.63
C ARG A 33 -1.86 6.69 4.15
N PHE A 34 -1.50 5.61 4.85
CA PHE A 34 -1.26 5.67 6.29
C PHE A 34 -0.13 6.63 6.63
N ALA A 35 0.99 6.55 5.90
CA ALA A 35 2.14 7.39 6.14
C ALA A 35 1.85 8.88 5.90
N ILE A 36 1.12 9.23 4.83
CA ILE A 36 0.68 10.61 4.57
C ILE A 36 -0.23 11.11 5.68
N SER A 37 -1.23 10.32 6.07
CA SER A 37 -2.18 10.68 7.12
C SER A 37 -1.48 10.92 8.46
N ALA A 38 -0.57 10.01 8.83
CA ALA A 38 0.24 10.13 10.03
C ALA A 38 1.18 11.35 9.96
N LEU A 39 1.80 11.63 8.80
CA LEU A 39 2.68 12.78 8.63
C LEU A 39 1.93 14.11 8.76
N PHE A 40 0.74 14.20 8.14
CA PHE A 40 -0.11 15.39 8.14
C PHE A 40 -0.52 15.79 9.56
N ILE A 41 -0.77 14.83 10.45
CA ILE A 41 -1.15 15.08 11.84
C ILE A 41 0.09 15.23 12.73
N ALA A 42 1.04 14.31 12.64
CA ALA A 42 2.17 14.26 13.56
C ALA A 42 3.18 15.41 13.37
N ALA A 43 3.38 15.90 12.14
CA ALA A 43 4.29 17.00 11.87
C ALA A 43 3.87 18.31 12.54
N PRO A 44 2.66 18.88 12.30
CA PRO A 44 2.24 20.11 12.95
C PRO A 44 2.14 19.94 14.46
N MET A 45 1.64 18.79 14.93
CA MET A 45 1.53 18.50 16.37
C MET A 45 2.90 18.57 17.06
N PHE A 46 3.93 17.96 16.48
CA PHE A 46 5.29 18.02 17.03
C PHE A 46 5.80 19.46 17.11
N TYR A 47 5.74 20.23 16.02
CA TYR A 47 6.27 21.60 16.03
C TYR A 47 5.50 22.52 17.00
N VAL A 48 4.18 22.35 17.12
CA VAL A 48 3.36 23.08 18.11
C VAL A 48 3.79 22.72 19.52
N ILE A 49 3.91 21.43 19.85
CA ILE A 49 4.34 20.98 21.19
C ILE A 49 5.74 21.50 21.50
N THR A 50 6.70 21.37 20.57
CA THR A 50 8.06 21.91 20.75
C THR A 50 8.04 23.42 20.97
N ARG A 51 7.19 24.16 20.24
CA ARG A 51 7.04 25.60 20.43
C ARG A 51 6.45 25.95 21.80
N LEU A 52 5.46 25.21 22.28
CA LEU A 52 4.86 25.39 23.60
C LEU A 52 5.86 25.09 24.72
N ILE A 53 6.61 23.99 24.61
CA ILE A 53 7.68 23.63 25.55
C ILE A 53 8.75 24.73 25.58
N ASN A 54 9.24 25.18 24.43
CA ASN A 54 10.25 26.24 24.36
C ASN A 54 9.74 27.57 24.92
N LYS A 55 8.45 27.88 24.73
CA LYS A 55 7.81 29.08 25.31
C LYS A 55 7.75 28.99 26.84
N GLY A 56 7.30 27.85 27.40
CA GLY A 56 7.24 27.64 28.85
C GLY A 56 8.63 27.66 29.52
N LEU A 57 9.66 27.13 28.85
CA LEU A 57 11.04 27.20 29.32
C LEU A 57 11.60 28.63 29.30
N LYS A 58 11.21 29.45 28.32
CA LYS A 58 11.64 30.86 28.23
C LYS A 58 10.97 31.73 29.29
N ASN A 59 9.72 31.42 29.63
CA ASN A 59 8.93 32.15 30.63
C ASN A 59 9.22 31.69 32.08
N ASP A 60 10.14 30.74 32.28
CA ASP A 60 10.46 30.13 33.58
C ASP A 60 9.26 29.40 34.25
N GLU A 61 8.21 29.11 33.48
CA GLU A 61 7.03 28.32 33.90
C GLU A 61 7.36 26.82 33.99
N LEU A 62 8.43 26.38 33.31
CA LEU A 62 8.91 25.00 33.29
C LEU A 62 10.35 24.95 33.80
N ALA A 63 10.60 24.10 34.79
CA ALA A 63 11.93 23.86 35.32
C ALA A 63 12.88 23.39 34.20
N LYS A 64 13.96 24.15 33.97
CA LYS A 64 14.98 23.88 32.94
C LYS A 64 15.58 22.47 33.04
N ASP A 65 15.64 21.93 34.27
CA ASP A 65 16.21 20.63 34.59
C ASP A 65 15.15 19.56 34.92
N SER A 66 13.98 19.68 34.30
CA SER A 66 12.93 18.67 34.40
C SER A 66 13.47 17.28 34.04
N GLY A 67 13.44 16.37 35.01
CA GLY A 67 13.82 14.96 34.82
C GLY A 67 13.06 14.29 33.67
N ILE A 68 11.85 14.77 33.34
CA ILE A 68 11.04 14.29 32.22
C ILE A 68 11.72 14.56 30.87
N ARG A 69 12.36 15.73 30.69
CA ARG A 69 13.03 16.08 29.42
C ARG A 69 14.26 15.22 29.22
N ARG A 70 15.08 15.09 30.26
CA ARG A 70 16.27 14.22 30.22
C ARG A 70 15.87 12.78 29.91
N TRP A 71 14.87 12.25 30.61
CA TRP A 71 14.36 10.90 30.37
C TRP A 71 13.87 10.71 28.93
N LEU A 72 13.08 11.65 28.40
CA LEU A 72 12.54 11.57 27.05
C LEU A 72 13.65 11.68 25.98
N THR A 73 14.65 12.55 26.17
CA THR A 73 15.82 12.64 25.28
C THR A 73 16.63 11.35 25.29
N TYR A 74 16.92 10.77 26.46
CA TYR A 74 17.63 9.50 26.56
C TYR A 74 16.84 8.36 25.90
N PHE A 75 15.52 8.35 26.06
CA PHE A 75 14.65 7.37 25.43
C PHE A 75 14.70 7.45 23.90
N ILE A 76 14.65 8.67 23.32
CA ILE A 76 14.79 8.87 21.87
C ILE A 76 16.16 8.41 21.38
N LEU A 77 17.24 8.73 22.11
CA LEU A 77 18.59 8.30 21.76
C LEU A 77 18.72 6.78 21.78
N LEU A 78 18.17 6.11 22.80
CA LEU A 78 18.17 4.66 22.92
C LEU A 78 17.43 4.01 21.73
N ILE A 79 16.21 4.47 21.42
CA ILE A 79 15.43 3.95 20.29
C ILE A 79 16.18 4.15 18.98
N SER A 80 16.73 5.35 18.75
CA SER A 80 17.45 5.66 17.51
C SER A 80 18.68 4.77 17.35
N PHE A 81 19.41 4.51 18.44
CA PHE A 81 20.54 3.60 18.46
C PHE A 81 20.13 2.14 18.15
N LEU A 82 19.05 1.64 18.75
CA LEU A 82 18.53 0.31 18.47
C LEU A 82 18.08 0.15 17.01
N ILE A 83 17.47 1.18 16.42
CA ILE A 83 17.07 1.19 15.00
C ILE A 83 18.31 1.11 14.10
N ILE A 84 19.37 1.87 14.40
CA ILE A 84 20.63 1.83 13.64
C ILE A 84 21.25 0.44 13.71
N LEU A 85 21.36 -0.15 14.90
CA LEU A 85 21.91 -1.50 15.08
C LEU A 85 21.08 -2.55 14.32
N GLY A 86 19.76 -2.52 14.46
CA GLY A 86 18.85 -3.40 13.74
C GLY A 86 19.03 -3.28 12.23
N SER A 87 19.15 -2.05 11.71
CA SER A 87 19.40 -1.80 10.28
C SER A 87 20.72 -2.43 9.82
N PHE A 88 21.80 -2.32 10.59
CA PHE A 88 23.07 -2.97 10.25
C PHE A 88 22.99 -4.50 10.26
N ILE A 89 22.32 -5.07 11.27
CA ILE A 89 22.11 -6.53 11.35
C ILE A 89 21.35 -7.02 10.12
N THR A 90 20.25 -6.35 9.77
CA THR A 90 19.45 -6.69 8.60
C THR A 90 20.27 -6.58 7.31
N VAL A 91 21.14 -5.57 7.18
CA VAL A 91 22.03 -5.43 6.00
C VAL A 91 23.02 -6.56 5.89
N ILE A 92 23.70 -6.90 6.98
CA ILE A 92 24.68 -7.99 7.00
C ILE A 92 23.99 -9.33 6.70
N ASN A 93 22.81 -9.57 7.29
CA ASN A 93 22.08 -10.80 7.07
C ASN A 93 21.67 -10.99 5.60
N ASN A 94 21.09 -9.97 4.96
CA ASN A 94 20.71 -10.04 3.55
C ASN A 94 21.94 -10.18 2.62
N PHE A 95 23.06 -9.55 2.98
CA PHE A 95 24.31 -9.73 2.26
C PHE A 95 24.83 -11.16 2.33
N LEU A 96 24.82 -11.77 3.52
CA LEU A 96 25.24 -13.15 3.73
C LEU A 96 24.31 -14.16 3.05
N SER A 97 23.01 -13.86 2.96
CA SER A 97 22.04 -14.69 2.26
C SER A 97 22.15 -14.61 0.72
N GLY A 98 22.93 -13.68 0.18
CA GLY A 98 23.02 -13.43 -1.27
C GLY A 98 21.78 -12.73 -1.86
N GLU A 99 20.88 -12.23 -1.01
CA GLU A 99 19.60 -11.60 -1.38
C GLU A 99 19.70 -10.06 -1.44
N MET A 100 20.91 -9.51 -1.51
CA MET A 100 21.09 -8.06 -1.52
C MET A 100 20.54 -7.43 -2.80
N THR A 101 19.37 -6.81 -2.71
CA THR A 101 18.75 -6.07 -3.82
C THR A 101 18.98 -4.56 -3.68
N VAL A 102 18.94 -3.83 -4.79
CA VAL A 102 19.10 -2.36 -4.79
C VAL A 102 18.03 -1.69 -3.91
N ARG A 103 16.79 -2.22 -3.94
CA ARG A 103 15.70 -1.78 -3.06
C ARG A 103 16.08 -1.87 -1.59
N PHE A 104 16.71 -2.98 -1.21
CA PHE A 104 17.10 -3.24 0.16
C PHE A 104 18.16 -2.24 0.65
N ILE A 105 19.20 -2.00 -0.16
CA ILE A 105 20.27 -1.04 0.16
C ILE A 105 19.70 0.37 0.33
N LEU A 106 18.83 0.82 -0.57
CA LEU A 106 18.21 2.14 -0.50
C LEU A 106 17.34 2.30 0.76
N LYS A 107 16.61 1.26 1.15
CA LYS A 107 15.82 1.26 2.39
C LYS A 107 16.72 1.35 3.63
N ALA A 108 17.81 0.58 3.66
CA ALA A 108 18.78 0.64 4.76
C ALA A 108 19.43 2.02 4.88
N ILE A 109 19.88 2.60 3.77
CA ILE A 109 20.44 3.96 3.73
C ILE A 109 19.40 4.97 4.24
N THR A 110 18.14 4.85 3.81
CA THR A 110 17.06 5.73 4.29
C THR A 110 16.90 5.67 5.81
N VAL A 111 16.87 4.46 6.38
CA VAL A 111 16.75 4.28 7.84
C VAL A 111 17.96 4.89 8.56
N LEU A 112 19.17 4.63 8.07
CA LEU A 112 20.40 5.17 8.66
C LEU A 112 20.46 6.70 8.59
N LEU A 113 20.04 7.31 7.49
CA LEU A 113 20.00 8.77 7.36
C LEU A 113 18.99 9.41 8.32
N ILE A 114 17.78 8.85 8.42
CA ILE A 114 16.73 9.39 9.31
C ILE A 114 17.14 9.21 10.78
N SER A 115 17.46 7.97 11.18
CA SER A 115 17.82 7.65 12.57
C SER A 115 19.14 8.31 12.98
N GLY A 116 20.13 8.34 12.10
CA GLY A 116 21.40 9.04 12.31
C GLY A 116 21.20 10.54 12.50
N SER A 117 20.37 11.19 11.66
CA SER A 117 20.08 12.63 11.81
C SER A 117 19.38 12.94 13.14
N VAL A 118 18.40 12.10 13.54
CA VAL A 118 17.71 12.24 14.84
C VAL A 118 18.69 12.04 15.98
N PHE A 119 19.48 10.98 15.94
CA PHE A 119 20.49 10.68 16.96
C PHE A 119 21.50 11.82 17.10
N SER A 120 22.07 12.31 15.99
CA SER A 120 23.01 13.43 15.98
C SER A 120 22.39 14.71 16.55
N PHE A 121 21.14 15.02 16.19
CA PHE A 121 20.43 16.18 16.72
C PHE A 121 20.24 16.12 18.24
N TYR A 122 19.73 14.99 18.77
CA TYR A 122 19.48 14.85 20.21
C TYR A 122 20.77 14.72 21.03
N LEU A 123 21.83 14.15 20.46
CA LEU A 123 23.15 14.12 21.09
C LEU A 123 23.74 15.54 21.17
N TYR A 124 23.55 16.34 20.12
CA TYR A 124 23.90 17.76 20.14
C TYR A 124 23.06 18.56 21.17
N ASP A 125 21.73 18.36 21.21
CA ASP A 125 20.85 19.04 22.17
C ASP A 125 21.21 18.71 23.63
N MET A 126 21.61 17.46 23.91
CA MET A 126 22.07 17.03 25.23
C MET A 126 23.37 17.73 25.66
N LYS A 127 24.27 18.00 24.72
CA LYS A 127 25.57 18.65 24.98
C LYS A 127 25.49 20.18 25.03
N ARG A 128 24.36 20.78 24.65
CA ARG A 128 24.22 22.24 24.54
C ARG A 128 23.71 22.86 25.85
N GLU A 129 24.42 23.87 26.35
CA GLU A 129 23.93 24.72 27.44
C GLU A 129 22.79 25.64 26.96
N ILE A 130 21.73 25.79 27.77
CA ILE A 130 20.44 26.40 27.41
C ILE A 130 20.55 27.90 27.05
N ASP A 131 21.61 28.58 27.50
CA ASP A 131 21.76 30.04 27.33
C ASP A 131 22.03 30.49 25.87
N GLN A 132 22.36 29.55 24.98
CA GLN A 132 22.54 29.81 23.55
C GLN A 132 21.25 29.65 22.73
N SER A 133 20.20 30.37 23.12
CA SER A 133 18.87 30.34 22.48
C SER A 133 18.83 30.77 20.99
N ARG A 134 19.95 31.27 20.42
CA ARG A 134 20.14 31.60 19.00
C ARG A 134 21.21 30.74 18.31
N ASN A 135 21.29 29.45 18.64
CA ASN A 135 22.26 28.58 17.99
C ASN A 135 21.86 28.26 16.53
N LYS A 136 22.70 28.68 15.57
CA LYS A 136 22.52 28.42 14.13
C LYS A 136 22.36 26.93 13.82
N VAL A 137 22.99 26.04 14.59
CA VAL A 137 22.91 24.59 14.39
C VAL A 137 21.48 24.08 14.55
N VAL A 138 20.79 24.43 15.65
CA VAL A 138 19.39 24.01 15.86
C VAL A 138 18.46 24.60 14.81
N MET A 139 18.73 25.84 14.36
CA MET A 139 17.97 26.45 13.27
C MET A 139 18.14 25.67 11.96
N VAL A 140 19.36 25.28 11.61
CA VAL A 140 19.65 24.46 10.41
C VAL A 140 18.95 23.10 10.51
N PHE A 141 19.06 22.39 11.65
CA PHE A 141 18.37 21.11 11.83
C PHE A 141 16.84 21.24 11.76
N THR A 142 16.28 22.33 12.29
CA THR A 142 14.84 22.57 12.23
C THR A 142 14.38 22.80 10.80
N TRP A 143 15.05 23.69 10.05
CA TRP A 143 14.71 23.94 8.65
C TRP A 143 14.95 22.73 7.75
N ALA A 144 16.04 21.98 7.97
CA ALA A 144 16.30 20.73 7.27
C ALA A 144 15.20 19.70 7.54
N SER A 145 14.75 19.57 8.79
CA SER A 145 13.63 18.69 9.16
C SER A 145 12.32 19.13 8.50
N VAL A 146 12.01 20.42 8.48
CA VAL A 146 10.81 20.95 7.81
C VAL A 146 10.88 20.68 6.31
N ALA A 147 12.02 20.97 5.68
CA ALA A 147 12.23 20.74 4.25
C ALA A 147 12.08 19.26 3.89
N LEU A 148 12.65 18.36 4.70
CA LEU A 148 12.53 16.91 4.52
C LEU A 148 11.09 16.41 4.65
N VAL A 149 10.35 16.91 5.64
CA VAL A 149 8.92 16.58 5.82
C VAL A 149 8.09 17.08 4.64
N LEU A 150 8.30 18.32 4.20
CA LEU A 150 7.60 18.90 3.05
C LEU A 150 7.94 18.16 1.76
N ALA A 151 9.22 17.84 1.53
CA ALA A 151 9.65 17.08 0.37
C ALA A 151 9.02 15.68 0.36
N ALA A 152 9.01 14.97 1.48
CA ALA A 152 8.37 13.66 1.59
C ALA A 152 6.85 13.75 1.36
N PHE A 153 6.20 14.78 1.92
CA PHE A 153 4.77 15.02 1.73
C PHE A 153 4.43 15.29 0.26
N ILE A 154 5.14 16.23 -0.39
CA ILE A 154 4.94 16.56 -1.81
C ILE A 154 5.23 15.34 -2.69
N ALA A 155 6.34 14.63 -2.44
CA ALA A 155 6.69 13.43 -3.19
C ALA A 155 5.58 12.37 -3.10
N ALA A 156 4.98 12.16 -1.92
CA ALA A 156 3.95 11.16 -1.74
C ALA A 156 2.72 11.36 -2.66
N TRP A 157 2.37 12.61 -3.00
CA TRP A 157 1.27 12.90 -3.94
C TRP A 157 1.52 12.41 -5.37
N PHE A 158 2.78 12.31 -5.79
CA PHE A 158 3.12 11.80 -7.12
C PHE A 158 3.07 10.27 -7.20
N PHE A 159 3.20 9.58 -6.06
CA PHE A 159 3.26 8.11 -6.02
C PHE A 159 1.97 7.46 -5.54
N VAL A 160 1.12 8.18 -4.79
CA VAL A 160 -0.18 7.70 -4.30
C VAL A 160 -1.25 7.86 -5.35
N GLU A 161 -2.11 6.85 -5.45
CA GLU A 161 -3.28 6.93 -6.32
C GLU A 161 -4.36 7.85 -5.77
N SER A 162 -5.06 8.53 -6.67
CA SER A 162 -6.19 9.37 -6.26
C SER A 162 -7.31 8.52 -5.63
N PRO A 163 -8.08 9.07 -4.67
CA PRO A 163 -9.19 8.36 -4.05
C PRO A 163 -10.22 7.83 -5.07
N ALA A 164 -10.42 8.54 -6.19
CA ALA A 164 -11.33 8.13 -7.26
C ALA A 164 -10.85 6.86 -7.97
N ILE A 165 -9.56 6.82 -8.35
CA ILE A 165 -8.95 5.66 -9.01
C ILE A 165 -9.02 4.44 -8.10
N SER A 166 -8.66 4.60 -6.83
CA SER A 166 -8.65 3.45 -5.94
C SER A 166 -10.04 2.98 -5.52
N ARG A 167 -11.05 3.85 -5.53
CA ARG A 167 -12.45 3.42 -5.41
C ARG A 167 -12.86 2.61 -6.63
N ALA A 168 -12.57 3.11 -7.84
CA ALA A 168 -12.86 2.41 -9.09
C ALA A 168 -12.20 1.02 -9.13
N ARG A 169 -10.91 0.91 -8.79
CA ARG A 169 -10.21 -0.37 -8.71
C ARG A 169 -10.84 -1.34 -7.71
N ARG A 170 -11.26 -0.87 -6.52
CA ARG A 170 -11.93 -1.74 -5.52
C ARG A 170 -13.30 -2.21 -6.00
N LEU A 171 -14.04 -1.37 -6.73
CA LEU A 171 -15.32 -1.76 -7.34
C LEU A 171 -15.10 -2.83 -8.41
N ASP A 172 -14.12 -2.66 -9.29
CA ASP A 172 -13.78 -3.65 -10.32
C ASP A 172 -13.25 -4.97 -9.70
N GLN A 173 -12.45 -4.90 -8.61
CA GLN A 173 -12.04 -6.09 -7.86
C GLN A 173 -13.24 -6.85 -7.25
N ASN A 174 -14.23 -6.13 -6.71
CA ASN A 174 -15.46 -6.75 -6.19
C ASN A 174 -16.30 -7.34 -7.32
N LEU A 175 -16.43 -6.65 -8.45
CA LEU A 175 -17.10 -7.15 -9.65
C LEU A 175 -16.41 -8.42 -10.16
N MET A 176 -15.08 -8.44 -10.20
CA MET A 176 -14.31 -9.62 -10.60
C MET A 176 -14.51 -10.79 -9.65
N ASN A 177 -14.53 -10.54 -8.33
CA ASN A 177 -14.86 -11.56 -7.34
C ASN A 177 -16.28 -12.12 -7.52
N ASN A 178 -17.25 -11.28 -7.89
CA ASN A 178 -18.60 -11.72 -8.25
C ASN A 178 -18.58 -12.62 -9.50
N ILE A 179 -17.87 -12.22 -10.56
CA ILE A 179 -17.70 -13.02 -11.79
C ILE A 179 -17.06 -14.37 -11.49
N TYR A 180 -15.99 -14.43 -10.70
CA TYR A 180 -15.39 -15.71 -10.29
C TYR A 180 -16.35 -16.58 -9.47
N SER A 181 -17.17 -15.97 -8.62
CA SER A 181 -18.19 -16.71 -7.86
C SER A 181 -19.29 -17.27 -8.77
N LEU A 182 -19.73 -16.48 -9.77
CA LEU A 182 -20.68 -16.92 -10.79
C LEU A 182 -20.12 -18.03 -11.66
N GLU A 183 -18.85 -17.93 -12.06
CA GLU A 183 -18.17 -18.97 -12.81
C GLU A 183 -18.13 -20.28 -12.03
N SER A 184 -17.78 -20.23 -10.73
CA SER A 184 -17.81 -21.40 -9.86
C SER A 184 -19.23 -22.01 -9.77
N ALA A 185 -20.26 -21.18 -9.69
CA ALA A 185 -21.65 -21.63 -9.68
C ALA A 185 -22.08 -22.29 -11.00
N VAL A 186 -21.69 -21.73 -12.15
CA VAL A 186 -21.92 -22.32 -13.48
C VAL A 186 -21.22 -23.68 -13.60
N ASN A 187 -19.98 -23.78 -13.12
CA ASN A 187 -19.23 -25.03 -13.13
C ASN A 187 -19.88 -26.10 -12.26
N ASN A 188 -20.31 -25.75 -11.04
CA ASN A 188 -21.02 -26.68 -10.16
C ASN A 188 -22.33 -27.19 -10.81
N PHE A 189 -23.10 -26.30 -11.42
CA PHE A 189 -24.30 -26.68 -12.15
C PHE A 189 -23.99 -27.65 -13.31
N TYR A 190 -22.92 -27.39 -14.06
CA TYR A 190 -22.48 -28.26 -15.15
C TYR A 190 -22.02 -29.64 -14.64
N GLU A 191 -21.34 -29.70 -13.49
CA GLU A 191 -20.91 -30.97 -12.91
C GLU A 191 -22.09 -31.89 -12.57
N ILE A 192 -23.20 -31.33 -12.10
CA ILE A 192 -24.42 -32.05 -11.73
C ILE A 192 -25.26 -32.39 -12.98
N ASN A 193 -25.55 -31.40 -13.81
CA ASN A 193 -26.53 -31.52 -14.91
C ASN A 193 -25.89 -31.90 -16.26
N LYS A 194 -24.56 -31.94 -16.34
CA LYS A 194 -23.76 -32.20 -17.56
C LYS A 194 -24.09 -31.27 -18.74
N THR A 195 -24.71 -30.13 -18.46
CA THR A 195 -25.17 -29.13 -19.42
C THR A 195 -24.94 -27.73 -18.84
N LEU A 196 -24.59 -26.77 -19.70
CA LEU A 196 -24.47 -25.36 -19.27
C LEU A 196 -25.86 -24.76 -19.03
N PRO A 197 -26.02 -23.90 -18.01
CA PRO A 197 -27.28 -23.22 -17.73
C PRO A 197 -27.68 -22.30 -18.90
N GLU A 198 -28.97 -22.21 -19.21
CA GLU A 198 -29.48 -21.30 -20.25
C GLU A 198 -29.47 -19.84 -19.81
N SER A 199 -29.53 -19.57 -18.50
CA SER A 199 -29.43 -18.22 -17.95
C SER A 199 -29.02 -18.24 -16.49
N LEU A 200 -28.59 -17.09 -15.94
CA LEU A 200 -28.28 -17.00 -14.50
C LEU A 200 -29.52 -17.23 -13.61
N ALA A 201 -30.73 -17.04 -14.14
CA ALA A 201 -31.97 -17.31 -13.41
C ALA A 201 -32.19 -18.81 -13.15
N THR A 202 -31.61 -19.71 -13.95
CA THR A 202 -31.67 -21.15 -13.68
C THR A 202 -30.79 -21.55 -12.50
N LEU A 203 -29.73 -20.77 -12.22
CA LEU A 203 -28.86 -20.99 -11.07
C LEU A 203 -29.55 -20.58 -9.76
N GLU A 204 -30.35 -19.52 -9.76
CA GLU A 204 -31.10 -19.06 -8.56
C GLU A 204 -32.06 -20.12 -8.01
N ASN A 205 -32.59 -20.99 -8.89
CA ASN A 205 -33.54 -22.05 -8.54
C ASN A 205 -32.89 -23.40 -8.25
N SER A 206 -31.56 -23.49 -8.31
CA SER A 206 -30.80 -24.72 -8.08
C SER A 206 -30.25 -24.79 -6.65
N GLU A 207 -29.76 -25.96 -6.20
CA GLU A 207 -29.11 -26.12 -4.89
C GLU A 207 -27.78 -25.34 -4.76
N VAL A 208 -27.34 -24.67 -5.82
CA VAL A 208 -26.12 -23.87 -5.85
C VAL A 208 -26.35 -22.55 -5.09
N TYR A 209 -25.60 -22.35 -4.01
CA TYR A 209 -25.70 -21.12 -3.20
C TYR A 209 -25.24 -19.90 -3.99
N LEU A 210 -26.19 -19.09 -4.46
CA LEU A 210 -25.93 -17.84 -5.16
C LEU A 210 -26.67 -16.68 -4.47
N SER A 211 -25.93 -15.64 -4.05
CA SER A 211 -26.56 -14.45 -3.48
C SER A 211 -26.93 -13.46 -4.58
N LYS A 212 -28.12 -12.81 -4.49
CA LYS A 212 -28.56 -11.79 -5.47
C LYS A 212 -27.58 -10.64 -5.68
N ARG A 213 -26.75 -10.35 -4.67
CA ARG A 213 -25.71 -9.29 -4.75
C ARG A 213 -24.55 -9.65 -5.67
N MET A 214 -24.37 -10.93 -5.98
CA MET A 214 -23.31 -11.41 -6.89
C MET A 214 -23.72 -11.33 -8.36
N LEU A 215 -25.01 -11.16 -8.65
CA LEU A 215 -25.56 -11.10 -10.00
C LEU A 215 -25.44 -9.72 -10.66
N ALA A 216 -24.96 -8.71 -9.93
CA ALA A 216 -24.95 -7.34 -10.38
C ALA A 216 -23.66 -6.62 -9.99
N ASP A 217 -23.39 -5.53 -10.68
CA ASP A 217 -22.30 -4.62 -10.37
C ASP A 217 -22.55 -3.94 -8.99
N PRO A 218 -21.52 -3.90 -8.12
CA PRO A 218 -21.65 -3.42 -6.75
C PRO A 218 -21.90 -1.90 -6.61
N ASP A 219 -21.70 -1.10 -7.66
CA ASP A 219 -21.87 0.36 -7.65
C ASP A 219 -23.24 0.77 -8.17
N ASN A 220 -23.64 0.30 -9.35
CA ASN A 220 -24.84 0.75 -10.07
C ASN A 220 -25.95 -0.30 -10.15
N GLN A 221 -25.72 -1.53 -9.64
CA GLN A 221 -26.65 -2.65 -9.69
C GLN A 221 -27.03 -3.11 -11.10
N GLU A 222 -26.24 -2.75 -12.13
CA GLU A 222 -26.42 -3.31 -13.47
C GLU A 222 -26.16 -4.83 -13.43
N PRO A 223 -27.04 -5.65 -14.04
CA PRO A 223 -26.88 -7.09 -14.02
C PRO A 223 -25.64 -7.52 -14.82
N ILE A 224 -24.90 -8.48 -14.30
CA ILE A 224 -23.83 -9.16 -15.03
C ILE A 224 -24.50 -10.04 -16.08
N VAL A 225 -24.16 -9.84 -17.34
CA VAL A 225 -24.75 -10.58 -18.46
C VAL A 225 -23.98 -11.88 -18.63
N TYR A 226 -24.71 -12.99 -18.70
CA TYR A 226 -24.17 -14.30 -19.03
C TYR A 226 -24.60 -14.69 -20.44
N ASN A 227 -23.63 -15.01 -21.30
CA ASN A 227 -23.89 -15.54 -22.62
C ASN A 227 -23.36 -16.97 -22.71
N LYS A 228 -24.26 -17.92 -23.03
CA LYS A 228 -23.88 -19.25 -23.46
C LYS A 228 -23.53 -19.18 -24.96
N LEU A 229 -22.26 -19.39 -25.30
CA LEU A 229 -21.76 -19.31 -26.68
C LEU A 229 -21.85 -20.67 -27.38
N SER A 230 -21.66 -21.76 -26.65
CA SER A 230 -21.82 -23.14 -27.13
C SER A 230 -22.19 -24.08 -25.98
N ASP A 231 -22.19 -25.39 -26.22
CA ASP A 231 -22.42 -26.41 -25.18
C ASP A 231 -21.32 -26.45 -24.11
N LYS A 232 -20.14 -25.89 -24.40
CA LYS A 232 -18.97 -25.92 -23.51
C LYS A 232 -18.26 -24.58 -23.33
N THR A 233 -18.75 -23.51 -23.96
CA THR A 233 -18.16 -22.17 -23.88
C THR A 233 -19.20 -21.14 -23.46
N PHE A 234 -18.78 -20.22 -22.60
CA PHE A 234 -19.61 -19.15 -22.07
C PHE A 234 -18.76 -17.95 -21.70
N GLU A 235 -19.40 -16.80 -21.51
CA GLU A 235 -18.74 -15.54 -21.13
C GLU A 235 -19.61 -14.73 -20.17
N PHE A 236 -18.97 -13.83 -19.43
CA PHE A 236 -19.62 -12.84 -18.57
C PHE A 236 -19.29 -11.43 -19.07
N CYS A 237 -20.31 -10.63 -19.32
CA CYS A 237 -20.14 -9.25 -19.75
C CYS A 237 -20.55 -8.27 -18.64
N ALA A 238 -19.70 -7.29 -18.40
CA ALA A 238 -19.91 -6.22 -17.43
C ALA A 238 -19.15 -4.94 -17.83
N THR A 239 -19.47 -3.83 -17.18
CA THR A 239 -18.81 -2.55 -17.40
C THR A 239 -17.69 -2.35 -16.38
N PHE A 240 -16.45 -2.35 -16.83
CA PHE A 240 -15.27 -2.10 -15.99
C PHE A 240 -14.88 -0.63 -15.99
N ARG A 241 -14.37 -0.13 -14.87
CA ARG A 241 -13.99 1.28 -14.71
C ARG A 241 -12.54 1.52 -15.07
N MET A 242 -11.70 0.51 -14.87
CA MET A 242 -10.26 0.57 -15.06
C MET A 242 -9.81 -0.47 -16.09
N ASP A 243 -8.68 -0.16 -16.74
CA ASP A 243 -7.97 -1.10 -17.60
C ASP A 243 -6.98 -1.91 -16.77
N SER A 244 -7.20 -3.22 -16.66
CA SER A 244 -6.33 -4.12 -15.91
C SER A 244 -5.03 -4.45 -16.66
N THR A 245 -4.97 -4.26 -17.99
CA THR A 245 -3.75 -4.51 -18.79
C THR A 245 -2.67 -3.48 -18.55
N THR A 246 -3.06 -2.27 -18.12
CA THR A 246 -2.11 -1.20 -17.78
C THR A 246 -1.52 -1.36 -16.37
N ASP A 247 -2.10 -2.24 -15.56
CA ASP A 247 -1.73 -2.50 -14.17
C ASP A 247 -0.79 -3.73 -14.11
N ASP A 248 0.34 -3.63 -14.80
CA ASP A 248 1.35 -4.68 -15.07
C ASP A 248 2.04 -5.27 -13.80
N MET A 249 1.55 -4.95 -12.60
CA MET A 249 2.18 -5.32 -11.33
C MET A 249 1.39 -6.32 -10.48
N ASN A 250 0.23 -6.81 -10.94
CA ASN A 250 -0.62 -7.66 -10.09
C ASN A 250 -1.07 -9.00 -10.69
N SER A 251 -0.52 -9.42 -11.83
CA SER A 251 -0.71 -10.77 -12.36
C SER A 251 0.17 -11.78 -11.60
N GLY A 252 -0.08 -11.90 -10.29
CA GLY A 252 0.41 -13.01 -9.51
C GLY A 252 -0.39 -14.25 -9.87
N TYR A 253 0.15 -15.09 -10.77
CA TYR A 253 -0.19 -16.51 -10.92
C TYR A 253 -1.68 -16.86 -10.67
N ARG A 254 -2.58 -16.24 -11.44
CA ARG A 254 -3.89 -16.84 -11.72
C ARG A 254 -3.83 -17.20 -13.19
N GLY A 255 -3.76 -18.50 -13.48
CA GLY A 255 -3.57 -19.05 -14.83
C GLY A 255 -4.66 -18.69 -15.85
N ASP A 256 -5.65 -17.92 -15.42
CA ASP A 256 -6.76 -17.42 -16.21
C ASP A 256 -6.65 -15.91 -16.31
N ASN A 257 -5.89 -15.45 -17.29
CA ASN A 257 -5.58 -14.05 -17.51
C ASN A 257 -6.86 -13.32 -18.02
N LYS A 258 -7.80 -13.04 -17.10
CA LYS A 258 -9.04 -12.29 -17.34
C LYS A 258 -8.77 -10.79 -17.37
N ASP A 259 -7.83 -10.40 -18.21
CA ASP A 259 -7.53 -8.99 -18.40
C ASP A 259 -8.67 -8.29 -19.14
N HIS A 260 -8.96 -7.06 -18.76
CA HIS A 260 -10.06 -6.27 -19.30
C HIS A 260 -9.64 -4.81 -19.48
N GLN A 261 -10.14 -4.18 -20.54
CA GLN A 261 -10.05 -2.73 -20.70
C GLN A 261 -11.16 -2.03 -19.91
N ALA A 262 -11.03 -0.70 -19.74
CA ALA A 262 -12.13 0.10 -19.23
C ALA A 262 -13.30 0.10 -20.24
N GLY A 263 -14.53 0.09 -19.73
CA GLY A 263 -15.77 0.03 -20.50
C GLY A 263 -16.44 -1.34 -20.47
N TYR A 264 -17.44 -1.53 -21.33
CA TYR A 264 -18.18 -2.78 -21.44
C TYR A 264 -17.29 -3.86 -22.09
N GLN A 265 -17.03 -4.94 -21.37
CA GLN A 265 -16.19 -6.04 -21.83
C GLN A 265 -16.83 -7.38 -21.48
N CYS A 266 -16.65 -8.36 -22.37
CA CYS A 266 -17.05 -9.75 -22.17
C CYS A 266 -15.82 -10.60 -21.88
N LEU A 267 -15.82 -11.27 -20.73
CA LEU A 267 -14.70 -12.11 -20.28
C LEU A 267 -15.06 -13.58 -20.43
N PRO A 268 -14.19 -14.39 -21.04
CA PRO A 268 -14.45 -15.82 -21.18
C PRO A 268 -14.56 -16.46 -19.80
N GLY A 269 -15.55 -17.33 -19.67
CA GLY A 269 -15.70 -18.23 -18.52
C GLY A 269 -14.90 -19.50 -18.75
N LEU A 270 -14.33 -20.05 -17.68
CA LEU A 270 -13.57 -21.29 -17.76
C LEU A 270 -14.42 -22.46 -17.26
N LEU A 271 -14.48 -23.49 -18.08
CA LEU A 271 -15.16 -24.74 -17.74
C LEU A 271 -14.13 -25.73 -17.19
N TYR A 272 -14.13 -25.94 -15.86
CA TYR A 272 -13.10 -26.70 -15.14
C TYR A 272 -12.98 -28.17 -15.58
N SER A 273 -14.07 -28.72 -16.13
CA SER A 273 -14.11 -30.09 -16.66
C SER A 273 -13.40 -30.27 -18.01
N VAL A 274 -12.99 -29.19 -18.70
CA VAL A 274 -12.36 -29.23 -20.03
C VAL A 274 -10.99 -28.55 -19.97
N PRO A 275 -9.87 -29.31 -20.06
CA PRO A 275 -8.52 -28.76 -19.91
C PRO A 275 -8.08 -27.74 -20.99
N ASP A 276 -8.75 -27.70 -22.15
CA ASP A 276 -8.29 -26.99 -23.37
C ASP A 276 -9.02 -25.67 -23.68
N ALA A 277 -9.90 -25.16 -22.82
CA ALA A 277 -10.69 -23.95 -23.13
C ALA A 277 -9.85 -22.65 -23.25
N ALA A 278 -8.57 -22.67 -22.91
CA ALA A 278 -7.68 -21.50 -22.90
C ALA A 278 -7.06 -21.12 -24.27
N ILE A 279 -7.31 -21.84 -25.38
CA ILE A 279 -6.56 -21.65 -26.64
C ILE A 279 -7.41 -21.23 -27.86
N LEU A 280 -8.57 -20.59 -27.68
CA LEU A 280 -9.28 -19.99 -28.82
C LEU A 280 -9.23 -18.46 -28.77
N LYS A 281 -8.01 -17.93 -28.90
CA LYS A 281 -7.78 -16.62 -29.54
C LYS A 281 -7.73 -16.86 -31.05
N TYR A 282 -8.75 -16.40 -31.77
CA TYR A 282 -8.65 -16.03 -33.18
C TYR A 282 -9.02 -14.56 -33.32
#